data_AF-X1CS89-F1
#
_entry.id   AF-X1CS89-F1
#
_cell.length_a   1.000
_cell.length_b   1.000
_cell.length_c   1.000
_cell.angle_alpha   90.00
_cell.angle_beta   90.00
_cell.angle_gamma   90.00
#
_symmetry.space_group_name_H-M   'P 1'
#
loop_
_entity.id
_entity.type
_entity.pdbx_description
1 polymer ?
#
loop_
_entity_poly.entity_id
_entity_poly.type
_entity_poly.pdbx_seq_one_letter_code
_entity_poly.pdbx_strand_id
1 'polypeptide(L)' 'MLYRVRIDLCFDAEDISQAVFEKAKQVLAKAVKIARQGEPTGEVSFIEIHKCYHDEMPTKPCEIIKRIEV' A
#
# COMPACT_ATOMS: atom_id res chain seq x y z
N MET A 1 5.22 -11.97 -18.72
CA MET A 1 3.97 -12.19 -17.97
C MET A 1 4.26 -11.95 -16.50
N LEU A 2 3.41 -11.22 -15.80
CA LEU A 2 3.56 -10.90 -14.37
C LEU A 2 2.30 -11.36 -13.63
N TYR A 3 2.47 -11.79 -12.39
CA TYR A 3 1.36 -12.14 -11.50
C TYR A 3 1.29 -11.11 -10.39
N ARG A 4 0.13 -10.45 -10.24
CA ARG A 4 -0.10 -9.43 -9.21
C ARG A 4 -1.06 -9.99 -8.17
N VAL A 5 -0.64 -9.93 -6.91
CA VAL A 5 -1.49 -10.20 -5.75
C VAL A 5 -1.88 -8.87 -5.14
N ARG A 6 -3.18 -8.63 -4.90
CA ARG A 6 -3.70 -7.48 -4.18
C ARG A 6 -4.44 -7.98 -2.94
N ILE A 7 -4.12 -7.40 -1.80
CA ILE A 7 -4.74 -7.69 -0.51
C ILE A 7 -5.24 -6.35 0.05
N ASP A 8 -6.49 -6.33 0.49
CA ASP A 8 -7.15 -5.16 1.07
C ASP A 8 -7.69 -5.58 2.46
N LEU A 9 -7.18 -4.94 3.52
CA LEU A 9 -7.45 -5.31 4.90
C LEU A 9 -7.70 -4.03 5.70
N CYS A 10 -8.78 -4.02 6.48
CA CYS A 10 -9.13 -2.94 7.39
C CYS A 10 -8.85 -3.38 8.83
N PHE A 11 -8.27 -2.48 9.63
CA PHE A 11 -7.95 -2.70 11.03
C PHE A 11 -8.49 -1.53 11.85
N ASP A 12 -8.99 -1.82 13.04
CA ASP A 12 -9.43 -0.83 14.05
C ASP A 12 -8.29 -0.38 14.97
N ALA A 13 -7.13 -1.06 14.91
CA ALA A 13 -5.94 -0.75 15.70
C ALA A 13 -4.75 -0.33 14.82
N GLU A 14 -4.19 0.84 15.10
CA GLU A 14 -3.08 1.42 14.33
C GLU A 14 -1.82 0.55 14.39
N ASP A 15 -1.48 0.01 15.56
CA ASP A 15 -0.30 -0.83 15.77
C ASP A 15 -0.34 -2.14 14.96
N ILE A 16 -1.51 -2.78 14.87
CA ILE A 16 -1.72 -3.96 14.02
C ILE A 16 -1.54 -3.59 12.55
N SER A 17 -2.11 -2.48 12.11
CA SER A 17 -1.97 -2.00 10.72
C SER A 17 -0.50 -1.78 10.34
N GLN A 18 0.28 -1.18 11.25
CA GLN A 18 1.71 -0.94 11.06
C GLN A 18 2.51 -2.25 11.05
N ALA A 19 2.19 -3.20 11.94
CA ALA A 19 2.86 -4.51 11.98
C ALA A 19 2.63 -5.30 10.68
N VAL A 20 1.42 -5.23 10.11
CA VAL A 20 1.11 -5.83 8.80
C VAL A 20 1.86 -5.11 7.69
N PHE A 21 1.93 -3.79 7.71
CA PHE A 21 2.68 -3.02 6.72
C PHE A 21 4.18 -3.36 6.70
N GLU A 22 4.83 -3.49 7.86
CA GLU A 22 6.24 -3.86 7.92
C GLU A 22 6.50 -5.30 7.44
N LYS A 23 5.55 -6.22 7.66
CA LYS A 23 5.59 -7.55 7.01
C LYS A 23 5.41 -7.44 5.50
N ALA A 24 4.45 -6.65 5.03
CA ALA A 24 4.19 -6.43 3.61
C ALA A 24 5.40 -5.80 2.91
N LYS A 25 6.15 -4.91 3.57
CA LYS A 25 7.39 -4.31 3.08
C LYS A 25 8.47 -5.37 2.80
N GLN A 26 8.59 -6.39 3.64
CA GLN A 26 9.52 -7.51 3.40
C GLN A 26 9.11 -8.35 2.17
N VAL A 27 7.81 -8.44 1.89
CA VAL A 27 7.29 -9.10 0.70
C VAL A 27 7.51 -8.22 -0.54
N LEU A 28 7.25 -6.91 -0.43
CA LEU A 28 7.43 -5.95 -1.50
C LEU A 28 8.88 -5.91 -1.99
N ALA A 29 9.87 -6.10 -1.10
CA ALA A 29 11.27 -6.21 -1.47
C ALA A 29 11.58 -7.38 -2.43
N LYS A 30 10.68 -8.36 -2.56
CA LYS A 30 10.78 -9.49 -3.51
C LYS A 30 9.95 -9.26 -4.77
N ALA A 31 9.18 -8.17 -4.85
CA ALA A 31 8.38 -7.85 -6.03
C ALA A 31 9.28 -7.41 -7.20
N VAL A 32 8.78 -7.59 -8.41
CA VAL A 32 9.49 -7.18 -9.62
C VAL A 32 9.45 -5.65 -9.71
N LYS A 33 10.63 -5.04 -9.83
CA LYS A 33 10.76 -3.63 -10.21
C LYS A 33 10.43 -3.47 -11.68
N ILE A 34 9.27 -2.89 -11.97
CA ILE A 34 8.76 -2.82 -13.34
C ILE A 34 9.15 -1.50 -14.02
N ALA A 35 9.23 -0.39 -13.27
CA ALA A 35 9.59 0.90 -13.84
C ALA A 35 11.13 1.10 -13.90
N ARG A 36 11.68 1.13 -15.12
CA ARG A 36 13.03 1.66 -15.40
C ARG A 36 12.96 3.19 -15.53
N GLN A 37 14.00 3.91 -15.12
CA GLN A 37 14.11 5.34 -15.36
C GLN A 37 13.91 5.64 -16.86
N GLY A 38 12.92 6.47 -17.19
CA GLY A 38 12.65 6.94 -18.56
C GLY A 38 11.50 6.26 -19.30
N GLU A 39 10.84 5.24 -18.71
CA GLU A 39 9.67 4.62 -19.35
C GLU A 39 8.34 5.28 -18.87
N PRO A 40 7.44 5.67 -19.80
CA PRO A 40 6.27 6.49 -19.48
C PRO A 40 5.15 5.76 -18.74
N THR A 41 5.19 4.43 -18.62
CA THR A 41 4.12 3.60 -18.03
C THR A 41 4.69 2.35 -17.36
N GLY A 42 5.53 2.52 -16.34
CA GLY A 42 5.97 1.39 -15.51
C GLY A 42 4.92 1.06 -14.46
N GLU A 43 4.28 -0.10 -14.54
CA GLU A 43 3.42 -0.62 -13.47
C GLU A 43 4.23 -0.79 -12.16
N VAL A 44 4.27 0.16 -11.23
CA VAL A 44 5.02 -0.05 -9.98
C VAL A 44 4.32 -1.03 -9.02
N SER A 45 5.11 -1.85 -8.33
CA SER A 45 4.64 -2.62 -7.19
C SER A 45 4.65 -1.71 -5.97
N PHE A 46 3.58 -1.67 -5.20
CA PHE A 46 3.48 -0.77 -4.05
C PHE A 46 2.71 -1.40 -2.89
N ILE A 47 2.93 -0.84 -1.70
CA ILE A 47 2.11 -1.04 -0.51
C ILE A 47 1.74 0.32 0.08
N GLU A 48 0.54 0.43 0.65
CA GLU A 48 0.02 1.66 1.24
C GLU A 48 -0.61 1.41 2.60
N ILE A 49 -0.61 2.44 3.45
CA ILE A 49 -1.49 2.55 4.61
C ILE A 49 -2.42 3.72 4.37
N HIS A 50 -3.71 3.47 4.57
CA HIS A 50 -4.77 4.46 4.49
C HIS A 50 -5.29 4.75 5.90
N LYS A 51 -5.48 6.02 6.24
CA LYS A 51 -6.24 6.45 7.41
C LYS A 51 -7.65 6.78 6.96
N CYS A 52 -8.63 6.00 7.40
CA CYS A 52 -10.03 6.16 7.03
C CYS A 52 -10.82 6.85 8.15
N TYR A 53 -11.82 7.63 7.76
CA TYR A 53 -12.60 8.48 8.65
C TYR A 53 -14.11 8.19 8.51
N HIS A 54 -14.44 6.92 8.27
CA HIS A 54 -15.82 6.48 8.03
C HIS A 54 -16.73 6.69 9.24
N ASP A 55 -16.16 6.77 10.45
CA ASP A 55 -16.89 6.97 11.70
C ASP A 55 -16.90 8.44 12.19
N GLU A 56 -16.22 9.36 11.50
CA GLU A 56 -16.22 10.80 11.83
C GLU A 56 -17.38 11.55 11.14
N MET A 57 -17.90 12.61 11.77
CA MET A 57 -18.89 13.51 11.17
C MET A 57 -18.40 14.97 11.17
N PRO A 58 -18.25 15.62 9.99
CA PRO A 58 -18.50 15.08 8.65
C PRO A 58 -17.46 14.02 8.26
N THR A 59 -17.90 12.98 7.57
CA THR A 59 -16.98 11.95 7.06
C THR A 59 -16.11 12.54 5.95
N LYS A 60 -14.87 12.04 5.85
CA LYS A 60 -13.93 12.43 4.79
C LYS A 60 -13.29 11.19 4.14
N PRO A 61 -12.81 11.31 2.88
CA PRO A 61 -12.14 10.22 2.18
C PRO A 61 -10.95 9.67 2.98
N CYS A 62 -10.63 8.38 2.79
CA CYS A 62 -9.40 7.84 3.33
C CYS A 62 -8.18 8.57 2.75
N GLU A 63 -7.20 8.84 3.61
CA GLU A 63 -5.95 9.52 3.25
C GLU A 63 -4.81 8.50 3.22
N ILE A 64 -3.99 8.50 2.17
CA ILE A 64 -2.76 7.69 2.12
C ILE A 64 -1.75 8.33 3.06
N ILE A 65 -1.46 7.68 4.18
CA ILE A 65 -0.50 8.16 5.17
C ILE A 65 0.91 7.58 4.99
N LYS A 66 1.03 6.46 4.25
CA LYS A 66 2.31 5.82 3.96
C LYS A 66 2.21 5.07 2.64
N ARG A 67 3.22 5.21 1.77
CA ARG A 67 3.34 4.48 0.50
C ARG A 67 4.80 4.13 0.27
N ILE A 68 5.07 2.88 -0.12
CA ILE A 68 6.39 2.41 -0.54
C ILE A 68 6.23 1.69 -1.88
N GLU A 69 7.17 1.92 -2.78
CA GLU A 69 7.17 1.38 -4.14
C GLU A 69 8.49 0.67 -4.44
N VAL A 70 8.45 -0.33 -5.32
CA VAL A 70 9.63 -1.03 -5.86
C VAL A 70 9.54 -1.12 -7.37
#